data_AF-A0A2E9UTS9-F1
#
_entry.id   AF-A0A2E9UTS9-F1
#
_cell.length_a   1.000
_cell.length_b   1.000
_cell.length_c   1.000
_cell.angle_alpha   90.00
_cell.angle_beta   90.00
_cell.angle_gamma   90.00
#
_symmetry.space_group_name_H-M   'P 1'
#
loop_
_entity.id
_entity.type
_entity.pdbx_description
1 polymer ?
#
loop_
_entity_poly.entity_id
_entity_poly.type
_entity_poly.pdbx_seq_one_letter_code
_entity_poly.pdbx_strand_id
1 'polypeptide(L)'
;MTVVPNVTTDTLTSMDEKLNQTAKTLLPANKFSVVGYGSTSANLVIGEDNVFRTIETPSQTSSVTTPITAYLAALKTSKGKSSHALYGRD
;
A
#
# COMPACT_ATOMS: atom_id res chain seq x y z
N MET A 1 -28.89 -4.51 -2.07
CA MET A 1 -28.20 -5.09 -3.24
C MET A 1 -26.75 -4.65 -3.16
N THR A 2 -25.86 -5.52 -2.71
CA THR A 2 -24.45 -5.17 -2.51
C THR A 2 -23.77 -5.26 -3.86
N VAL A 3 -23.33 -4.12 -4.41
CA VAL A 3 -22.50 -4.11 -5.62
C VAL A 3 -21.17 -4.73 -5.25
N VAL A 4 -20.82 -5.84 -5.89
CA VAL A 4 -19.49 -6.44 -5.76
C VAL A 4 -18.51 -5.44 -6.39
N PRO A 5 -17.49 -4.96 -5.67
CA PRO A 5 -16.55 -4.00 -6.23
C PRO A 5 -15.81 -4.64 -7.41
N ASN A 6 -15.88 -4.00 -8.56
CA ASN A 6 -15.14 -4.41 -9.75
C ASN A 6 -13.67 -4.03 -9.56
N VAL A 7 -12.77 -5.01 -9.68
CA VAL A 7 -11.32 -4.80 -9.52
C VAL A 7 -10.67 -4.84 -10.90
N THR A 8 -10.43 -3.66 -11.44
CA THR A 8 -9.70 -3.44 -12.70
C THR A 8 -8.52 -2.50 -12.48
N THR A 9 -7.58 -2.47 -13.41
CA THR A 9 -6.47 -1.51 -13.40
C THR A 9 -6.97 -0.08 -13.22
N ASP A 10 -8.00 0.33 -13.95
CA ASP A 10 -8.55 1.69 -13.85
C ASP A 10 -9.10 2.00 -12.45
N THR A 11 -9.85 1.06 -11.86
CA THR A 11 -10.39 1.24 -10.50
C THR A 11 -9.27 1.28 -9.46
N LEU A 12 -8.19 0.52 -9.64
CA LEU A 12 -7.03 0.52 -8.76
C LEU A 12 -6.21 1.80 -8.91
N THR A 13 -6.00 2.29 -10.13
CA THR A 13 -5.36 3.59 -10.40
C THR A 13 -6.14 4.72 -9.72
N SER A 14 -7.48 4.69 -9.78
CA SER A 14 -8.33 5.69 -9.13
C SER A 14 -8.18 5.73 -7.59
N MET A 15 -7.59 4.70 -6.98
CA MET A 15 -7.34 4.69 -5.54
C MET A 15 -6.24 5.67 -5.13
N ASP A 16 -5.38 6.14 -6.04
CA ASP A 16 -4.33 7.12 -5.73
C ASP A 16 -4.92 8.46 -5.30
N GLU A 17 -5.95 8.96 -5.99
CA GLU A 17 -6.65 10.19 -5.59
C GLU A 17 -7.28 10.05 -4.21
N LYS A 18 -7.92 8.90 -3.93
CA LYS A 18 -8.52 8.62 -2.63
C LYS A 18 -7.47 8.52 -1.52
N LEU A 19 -6.33 7.89 -1.82
CA LEU A 19 -5.19 7.83 -0.92
C LEU A 19 -4.68 9.24 -0.61
N ASN A 20 -4.51 10.08 -1.63
CA ASN A 20 -4.06 11.46 -1.47
C ASN A 20 -5.00 12.30 -0.61
N GLN A 21 -6.30 12.22 -0.88
CA GLN A 21 -7.32 12.92 -0.08
C GLN A 21 -7.31 12.45 1.37
N THR A 22 -7.31 11.13 1.58
CA THR A 22 -7.28 10.53 2.92
C THR A 22 -6.02 10.92 3.68
N ALA A 23 -4.86 10.87 3.02
CA ALA A 23 -3.57 11.23 3.59
C ALA A 23 -3.56 12.71 4.03
N LYS A 24 -4.03 13.62 3.18
CA LYS A 24 -4.16 15.06 3.50
C LYS A 24 -5.13 15.33 4.65
N THR A 25 -6.19 14.54 4.79
CA THR A 25 -7.17 14.72 5.86
C THR A 25 -6.69 14.16 7.19
N LEU A 26 -6.09 12.96 7.20
CA LEU A 26 -5.83 12.23 8.43
C LEU A 26 -4.42 12.43 9.00
N LEU A 27 -3.41 12.59 8.13
CA LEU A 27 -2.01 12.55 8.54
C LEU A 27 -1.47 13.86 9.14
N PRO A 28 -1.90 15.07 8.74
CA PRO A 28 -1.41 16.30 9.36
C PRO A 28 -1.83 16.47 10.82
N ALA A 29 -2.98 15.91 11.20
CA ALA A 29 -3.56 16.10 12.53
C ALA A 29 -2.81 15.33 13.63
N ASN A 30 -2.01 14.33 13.27
CA ASN A 30 -1.38 13.42 14.24
C ASN A 30 0.06 13.10 13.84
N LYS A 31 0.92 12.91 14.84
CA LYS A 31 2.27 12.38 14.63
C LYS A 31 2.22 10.85 14.72
N PHE A 32 2.35 10.19 13.58
CA PHE A 32 2.50 8.73 13.51
C PHE A 32 3.97 8.37 13.46
N SER A 33 4.40 7.33 14.17
CA SER A 33 5.77 6.82 14.03
C SER A 33 5.97 6.13 12.67
N VAL A 34 4.94 5.42 12.19
CA VAL A 34 4.93 4.70 10.92
C VAL A 34 3.53 4.79 10.32
N VAL A 35 3.44 4.89 8.99
CA VAL A 35 2.17 4.82 8.25
C VAL A 35 2.24 3.66 7.25
N GLY A 36 1.18 2.85 7.18
CA GLY A 36 1.08 1.72 6.26
C GLY A 36 0.02 1.92 5.19
N TYR A 37 0.33 1.67 3.93
CA TYR A 37 -0.69 1.53 2.88
C TYR A 37 -1.03 0.07 2.66
N GLY A 38 -2.23 -0.36 3.08
CA GLY A 38 -2.59 -1.77 3.19
C GLY A 38 -2.99 -2.51 1.90
N SER A 39 -2.98 -1.86 0.73
CA SER A 39 -3.37 -2.52 -0.52
C SER A 39 -2.17 -3.14 -1.24
N THR A 40 -2.30 -4.38 -1.71
CA THR A 40 -1.25 -5.00 -2.56
C THR A 40 -1.46 -4.67 -4.03
N SER A 41 -2.65 -4.92 -4.56
CA SER A 41 -2.97 -4.71 -5.98
C SER A 41 -2.92 -3.25 -6.39
N ALA A 42 -3.46 -2.34 -5.57
CA ALA A 42 -3.39 -0.92 -5.86
C ALA A 42 -1.95 -0.40 -5.75
N ASN A 43 -1.15 -0.90 -4.78
CA ASN A 43 0.25 -0.51 -4.68
C ASN A 43 1.08 -0.95 -5.90
N LEU A 44 0.78 -2.13 -6.46
CA LEU A 44 1.40 -2.58 -7.71
C LEU A 44 1.04 -1.69 -8.91
N VAL A 45 -0.21 -1.24 -9.00
CA VAL A 45 -0.69 -0.41 -10.12
C VAL A 45 -0.24 1.05 -9.99
N ILE A 46 -0.33 1.62 -8.78
CA ILE A 46 0.03 3.02 -8.48
C ILE A 46 1.55 3.20 -8.44
N GLY A 47 2.27 2.17 -7.99
CA GLY A 47 3.72 2.20 -7.78
C GLY A 47 4.09 2.59 -6.35
N GLU A 48 5.09 1.88 -5.81
CA GLU A 48 5.53 2.01 -4.42
C GLU A 48 6.03 3.42 -4.09
N ASP A 49 6.89 3.99 -4.95
CA ASP A 49 7.44 5.34 -4.76
C ASP A 49 6.35 6.41 -4.75
N ASN A 50 5.30 6.25 -5.58
CA ASN A 50 4.19 7.19 -5.62
C ASN A 50 3.33 7.09 -4.37
N VAL A 51 3.04 5.87 -3.89
CA VAL A 51 2.34 5.65 -2.62
C VAL A 51 3.10 6.29 -1.46
N PHE A 52 4.41 6.10 -1.40
CA PHE A 52 5.27 6.70 -0.36
C PHE A 52 5.22 8.21 -0.44
N ARG A 53 5.46 8.79 -1.62
CA ARG A 53 5.39 10.24 -1.80
C ARG A 53 4.03 10.82 -1.40
N THR A 54 2.94 10.17 -1.78
CA THR A 54 1.57 10.60 -1.46
C THR A 54 1.31 10.61 0.05
N ILE A 55 1.89 9.66 0.80
CA ILE A 55 1.73 9.55 2.26
C ILE A 55 2.68 10.49 3.00
N GLU A 56 3.94 10.56 2.58
CA GLU A 56 4.98 11.36 3.24
C GLU A 56 4.72 12.86 3.09
N THR A 57 4.22 13.31 1.94
CA THR A 57 4.00 14.74 1.66
C THR A 57 3.13 15.44 2.74
N PRO A 58 1.96 14.90 3.13
CA PRO A 58 1.13 15.50 4.18
C PRO A 58 1.44 15.00 5.61
N SER A 59 2.38 14.07 5.80
CA SER A 59 2.57 13.36 7.08
C SER A 59 3.80 13.82 7.83
N GLN A 60 3.73 13.76 9.16
CA GLN A 60 4.89 13.92 10.05
C GLN A 60 5.46 12.55 10.47
N THR A 61 5.32 11.54 9.61
CA THR A 61 5.79 10.17 9.87
C THR A 61 7.29 10.01 9.66
N SER A 62 7.91 9.12 10.42
CA SER A 62 9.32 8.76 10.25
C SER A 62 9.53 7.64 9.22
N SER A 63 8.47 6.91 8.86
CA SER A 63 8.55 5.80 7.90
C SER A 63 7.20 5.49 7.28
N VAL A 64 7.23 4.98 6.05
CA VAL A 64 6.07 4.41 5.33
C VAL A 64 6.38 2.97 4.93
N THR A 65 5.38 2.10 4.98
CA THR A 65 5.50 0.70 4.56
C THR A 65 4.27 0.23 3.77
N THR A 66 4.44 -0.80 2.96
CA THR A 66 3.35 -1.49 2.25
C THR A 66 3.43 -3.00 2.55
N PRO A 67 2.40 -3.79 2.20
CA PRO A 67 2.50 -5.25 2.18
C PRO A 67 3.67 -5.76 1.32
N ILE A 68 4.04 -5.04 0.24
CA ILE A 68 5.14 -5.41 -0.64
C ILE A 68 6.49 -5.24 0.07
N THR A 69 6.76 -4.06 0.65
CA THR A 69 8.01 -3.84 1.39
C THR A 69 8.13 -4.76 2.60
N ALA A 70 7.02 -5.01 3.30
CA ALA A 70 6.97 -5.96 4.42
C ALA A 70 7.31 -7.38 3.96
N TYR A 71 6.73 -7.84 2.85
CA TYR A 71 7.03 -9.15 2.26
C TYR A 71 8.50 -9.26 1.83
N LEU A 72 9.04 -8.24 1.16
CA LEU A 72 10.45 -8.21 0.76
C LEU A 72 11.40 -8.22 1.97
N ALA A 73 11.06 -7.50 3.04
CA ALA A 73 11.84 -7.52 4.29
C ALA A 73 11.79 -8.90 4.97
N ALA A 74 10.63 -9.54 4.97
CA ALA A 74 10.48 -10.91 5.48
C ALA A 74 11.32 -11.90 4.68
N LEU A 75 11.34 -11.80 3.35
CA LEU A 75 12.18 -12.65 2.50
C LEU A 75 13.68 -12.46 2.79
N LYS A 76 14.13 -11.21 2.94
CA LYS A 76 15.54 -10.88 3.24
C LYS A 76 16.00 -11.42 4.60
N THR A 77 15.10 -11.47 5.58
CA THR A 77 15.41 -11.92 6.95
C THR A 77 15.23 -13.43 7.12
N SER A 78 14.39 -14.06 6.30
CA SER A 78 14.23 -15.51 6.27
C SER A 78 15.43 -16.18 5.60
N LYS A 79 16.17 -17.03 6.33
CA LYS A 79 17.33 -17.78 5.83
C LYS A 79 16.96 -18.95 4.89
N GLY A 80 16.20 -18.69 3.84
CA GLY A 80 15.94 -19.65 2.75
C GLY A 80 14.85 -20.67 3.05
N LYS A 81 13.62 -20.37 2.60
CA LYS A 81 12.67 -21.38 2.10
C LYS A 81 12.09 -20.83 0.79
N SER A 82 12.69 -21.27 -0.31
CA SER A 82 12.53 -20.69 -1.66
C SER A 82 11.23 -21.06 -2.37
N SER A 83 10.21 -21.53 -1.66
CA SER A 83 8.91 -21.90 -2.24
C SER A 83 7.78 -21.21 -1.47
N HIS A 84 7.49 -19.97 -1.85
CA HIS A 84 6.23 -19.32 -1.48
C HIS A 84 5.28 -19.47 -2.67
N ALA A 85 4.39 -20.46 -2.59
CA ALA A 85 3.31 -20.58 -3.56
C ALA A 85 2.35 -19.40 -3.38
N LEU A 86 2.29 -18.53 -4.38
CA LEU A 86 1.22 -17.54 -4.45
C LEU A 86 -0.03 -18.30 -4.92
N TYR A 87 -0.96 -18.54 -4.01
CA TYR A 87 -2.23 -19.18 -4.34
C TYR A 87 -3.08 -18.19 -5.12
N GLY A 88 -3.12 -18.35 -6.44
CA GLY A 88 -4.16 -17.81 -7.31
C GLY A 88 -5.08 -18.96 -7.69
N ARG A 89 -6.26 -19.03 -7.08
CA ARG A 89 -7.41 -19.66 -7.73
C ARG A 89 -8.35 -18.54 -8.15
N ASP A 90 -8.51 -18.49 -9.47
CA ASP A 90 -9.68 -18.04 -10.22
C ASP A 90 -10.08 -16.56 -10.05
#